data_AF-A0A9N8M9P4-F1
#
_entry.id   AF-A0A9N8M9P4-F1
#
_cell.length_a   1.000
_cell.length_b   1.000
_cell.length_c   1.000
_cell.angle_alpha   90.00
_cell.angle_beta   90.00
_cell.angle_gamma   90.00
#
_symmetry.space_group_name_H-M   'P 1'
#
loop_
_entity.id
_entity.type
_entity.pdbx_description
1 polymer ?
#
loop_
_entity_poly.entity_id
_entity_poly.type
_entity_poly.pdbx_seq_one_letter_code
_entity_poly.pdbx_strand_id
1 'polypeptide(L)'
;APPVWTSSGRYVRARNTSIVGRGSYGAVAKVVDLLTGHTRARKRQHYDGQPPQRLLFEIESLSLVQRHEGIAELLDVVYNTKSIDIIMPL
;
A
#
# COMPACT_ATOMS: atom_id res chain seq x y z
N ALA A 1 4.24 -14.66 -5.42
CA ALA A 1 2.95 -14.49 -6.12
C ALA A 1 2.86 -13.03 -6.51
N PRO A 2 2.27 -12.68 -7.66
CA PRO A 2 2.08 -11.28 -8.01
C PRO A 2 1.21 -10.60 -6.95
N PRO A 3 1.42 -9.29 -6.70
CA PRO A 3 0.59 -8.55 -5.77
C PRO A 3 -0.86 -8.55 -6.24
N VAL A 4 -1.77 -8.80 -5.30
CA VAL A 4 -3.20 -8.81 -5.59
C VAL A 4 -3.68 -7.37 -5.70
N TRP A 5 -4.59 -7.11 -6.63
CA TRP A 5 -5.33 -5.85 -6.67
C TRP A 5 -6.67 -6.08 -5.99
N THR A 6 -6.99 -5.26 -4.99
CA THR A 6 -8.18 -5.44 -4.16
C THR A 6 -8.94 -4.13 -3.94
N SER A 7 -10.24 -4.24 -3.70
CA SER A 7 -11.08 -3.10 -3.33
C SER A 7 -10.88 -2.73 -1.86
N SER A 8 -11.22 -1.48 -1.50
CA SER A 8 -11.10 -1.00 -0.14
C SER A 8 -11.97 -1.79 0.86
N GLY A 9 -11.44 -2.07 2.05
CA GLY A 9 -12.21 -2.65 3.16
C GLY A 9 -11.41 -3.64 4.01
N ARG A 10 -10.44 -4.35 3.40
CA ARG A 10 -9.60 -5.35 4.08
C ARG A 10 -8.62 -4.76 5.10
N TYR A 11 -8.05 -3.59 4.81
CA TYR A 11 -7.01 -2.98 5.63
C TYR A 11 -7.54 -1.79 6.43
N VAL A 12 -7.69 -1.98 7.73
CA VAL A 12 -8.20 -0.95 8.65
C VAL A 12 -7.06 -0.28 9.40
N ARG A 13 -7.21 1.01 9.74
CA ARG A 13 -6.24 1.66 10.64
C ARG A 13 -6.30 0.95 11.99
N ALA A 14 -5.14 0.59 12.52
CA ALA A 14 -5.08 0.11 13.90
C ALA A 14 -5.51 1.23 14.86
N ARG A 15 -6.10 0.87 16.00
CA ARG A 15 -6.43 1.83 17.05
C ARG A 15 -5.12 2.45 17.57
N ASN A 16 -5.10 3.78 17.74
CA ASN A 16 -3.96 4.55 18.24
C ASN A 16 -2.66 4.48 17.42
N THR A 17 -2.69 4.04 16.15
CA THR A 17 -1.44 3.93 15.39
C THR A 17 -0.88 5.25 14.89
N SER A 18 0.44 5.36 15.09
CA SER A 18 1.34 6.37 14.58
C SER A 18 1.53 6.25 13.06
N ILE A 19 1.64 7.40 12.41
CA ILE A 19 2.21 7.49 11.08
C ILE A 19 3.64 6.96 11.17
N VAL A 20 3.96 5.95 10.36
CA VAL A 20 5.30 5.32 10.29
C VAL A 20 6.28 6.29 9.63
N GLY A 21 5.80 7.05 8.64
CA GLY A 21 6.58 8.09 7.99
C GLY A 21 5.70 8.97 7.10
N ARG A 22 6.17 10.19 6.82
CA ARG A 22 5.56 11.08 5.81
C ARG A 22 6.58 11.33 4.73
N GLY A 23 6.18 11.14 3.48
CA GLY A 23 6.96 11.50 2.31
C GLY A 23 6.20 12.48 1.42
N SER A 24 6.87 12.95 0.37
CA SER A 24 6.34 13.91 -0.61
C SER A 24 5.08 13.42 -1.33
N TYR A 25 4.90 12.10 -1.40
CA TYR A 25 3.83 11.44 -2.17
C TYR A 25 2.76 10.80 -1.29
N GLY A 26 2.82 10.99 0.04
CA GLY A 26 1.84 10.46 0.96
C GLY A 26 2.42 10.06 2.32
N ALA A 27 1.53 9.61 3.21
CA ALA A 27 1.90 9.09 4.50
C ALA A 27 1.87 7.56 4.49
N VAL A 28 2.83 6.96 5.20
CA VAL A 28 2.84 5.55 5.54
C VAL A 28 2.22 5.38 6.92
N ALA A 29 1.16 4.59 7.02
CA ALA A 29 0.46 4.33 8.26
C ALA A 29 0.44 2.83 8.55
N LYS A 30 0.47 2.48 9.83
CA LYS A 30 0.31 1.10 10.30
C LYS A 30 -1.18 0.70 10.21
N VAL A 31 -1.47 -0.44 9.58
CA VAL A 31 -2.84 -0.96 9.35
C VAL A 31 -2.94 -2.43 9.71
N VAL A 32 -4.12 -2.87 10.12
CA VAL A 32 -4.42 -4.29 10.37
C VAL A 32 -5.08 -4.86 9.13
N ASP A 33 -4.54 -5.97 8.64
CA ASP A 33 -5.20 -6.83 7.67
C ASP A 33 -6.28 -7.65 8.38
N LEU A 34 -7.56 -7.40 8.07
CA LEU A 34 -8.68 -8.11 8.69
C LEU A 34 -8.75 -9.59 8.31
N LEU A 35 -8.14 -10.00 7.20
CA LEU A 35 -8.15 -11.41 6.77
C LEU A 35 -7.15 -12.25 7.59
N THR A 36 -5.99 -11.68 7.89
CA THR A 36 -4.89 -12.42 8.54
C THR A 36 -4.62 -12.00 9.97
N GLY A 37 -5.21 -10.89 10.43
CA GLY A 37 -4.93 -10.27 11.73
C GLY A 37 -3.56 -9.61 11.84
N HIS A 38 -2.71 -9.73 10.81
CA HIS A 38 -1.37 -9.16 10.85
C HIS A 38 -1.37 -7.65 10.66
N THR A 39 -0.36 -7.02 11.24
CA THR A 39 -0.12 -5.61 11.00
C THR A 39 0.79 -5.39 9.78
N ARG A 40 0.47 -4.36 9.00
CA ARG A 40 1.12 -3.99 7.73
C ARG A 40 1.40 -2.50 7.66
N ALA A 41 2.32 -2.12 6.79
CA ALA A 41 2.53 -0.74 6.39
C ALA A 41 1.65 -0.41 5.17
N ARG A 42 0.97 0.73 5.22
CA ARG A 42 0.14 1.25 4.13
C ARG A 42 0.62 2.62 3.70
N LYS A 43 1.15 2.72 2.49
CA LYS A 43 1.42 4.01 1.82
C LYS A 43 0.18 4.39 1.01
N ARG A 44 -0.50 5.47 1.38
CA ARG A 44 -1.68 5.97 0.65
C ARG A 44 -1.32 7.17 -0.20
N GLN A 45 -1.66 7.10 -1.49
CA GLN A 45 -1.59 8.25 -2.39
C GLN A 45 -2.99 8.60 -2.89
N HIS A 46 -3.36 9.86 -2.71
CA HIS A 46 -4.62 10.41 -3.20
C HIS A 46 -4.49 10.91 -4.64
N TYR A 47 -5.58 10.83 -5.39
CA TYR A 47 -5.71 11.38 -6.74
C TYR A 47 -7.16 11.78 -7.02
N ASP A 48 -7.36 12.57 -8.06
CA ASP A 48 -8.68 13.01 -8.50
C ASP A 48 -9.04 12.36 -9.84
N GLY A 49 -9.99 11.42 -9.80
CA GLY A 49 -10.45 10.66 -10.97
C GLY A 49 -9.48 9.55 -11.40
N GLN A 50 -8.28 9.90 -11.87
CA GLN A 50 -7.32 8.95 -12.42
C GLN A 50 -5.99 8.93 -11.64
N PRO A 51 -5.42 7.74 -11.36
CA PRO A 51 -4.11 7.64 -10.73
C PRO A 51 -2.99 8.20 -11.65
N PRO A 52 -1.98 8.88 -11.08
CA PRO A 52 -0.83 9.35 -11.85
C PRO A 52 -0.05 8.16 -12.45
N GLN A 53 0.42 8.29 -13.70
CA GLN A 53 1.21 7.23 -14.34
C GLN A 53 2.43 6.81 -13.53
N ARG A 54 3.12 7.75 -12.87
CA ARG A 54 4.26 7.44 -12.00
C ARG A 54 3.91 6.46 -10.88
N LEU A 55 2.71 6.54 -10.31
CA LEU A 55 2.27 5.63 -9.26
C LEU A 55 2.04 4.21 -9.82
N LEU A 56 1.46 4.12 -11.01
CA LEU A 56 1.28 2.83 -11.69
C LEU A 56 2.64 2.20 -12.03
N PHE A 57 3.59 3.02 -12.50
CA PHE A 57 4.95 2.58 -12.77
C PHE A 57 5.70 2.12 -11.51
N GLU A 58 5.50 2.80 -10.37
CA GLU A 58 6.05 2.37 -9.07
C GLU A 58 5.53 0.97 -8.69
N ILE A 59 4.21 0.76 -8.80
CA ILE A 59 3.57 -0.52 -8.50
C ILE A 59 4.06 -1.63 -9.43
N GLU A 60 4.14 -1.35 -10.73
CA GLU A 60 4.65 -2.30 -11.73
C GLU A 60 6.12 -2.65 -11.44
N SER A 61 6.97 -1.65 -11.21
CA SER A 61 8.39 -1.85 -10.89
C SER A 61 8.57 -2.69 -9.63
N LEU A 62 7.82 -2.38 -8.56
CA LEU A 62 7.85 -3.19 -7.34
C LEU A 62 7.38 -4.61 -7.61
N SER A 63 6.30 -4.79 -8.38
CA SER A 63 5.76 -6.12 -8.72
C SER A 63 6.77 -7.04 -9.42
N LEU A 64 7.73 -6.47 -10.16
CA LEU A 64 8.78 -7.23 -10.86
C LEU A 64 9.92 -7.69 -9.94
N VAL A 65 10.18 -6.99 -8.84
CA VAL A 65 11.34 -7.23 -7.95
C VAL A 65 10.96 -7.86 -6.61
N GLN A 66 9.79 -8.51 -6.55
CA GLN A 66 9.30 -9.16 -5.33
C GLN A 66 10.25 -10.23 -4.80
N ARG A 67 10.32 -10.35 -3.47
CA ARG A 67 11.19 -11.30 -2.72
C ARG A 67 12.69 -11.02 -2.79
N HIS A 68 13.09 -9.86 -3.29
CA HIS A 68 14.48 -9.43 -3.22
C HIS A 68 14.80 -8.83 -1.84
N GLU A 69 15.90 -9.29 -1.22
CA GLU A 69 16.35 -8.74 0.06
C GLU A 69 16.75 -7.26 -0.09
N GLY A 70 16.28 -6.40 0.80
CA GLY A 70 16.59 -4.96 0.77
C GLY A 70 15.70 -4.11 -0.16
N ILE A 71 14.77 -4.72 -0.91
CA ILE A 71 13.73 -3.98 -1.65
C ILE A 71 12.39 -4.18 -0.93
N ALA A 72 11.58 -3.12 -0.85
CA ALA A 72 10.27 -3.19 -0.21
C ALA A 72 9.36 -4.19 -0.94
N GLU A 73 8.82 -5.16 -0.20
CA GLU A 73 7.88 -6.13 -0.73
C GLU A 73 6.48 -5.52 -0.89
N LEU A 74 5.81 -5.85 -1.99
CA LEU A 74 4.45 -5.41 -2.32
C LEU A 74 3.50 -6.59 -2.10
N LEU A 75 2.73 -6.54 -1.01
CA LEU A 75 1.81 -7.62 -0.65
C LEU A 75 0.47 -7.49 -1.38
N ASP A 76 -0.04 -6.26 -1.47
CA ASP A 76 -1.39 -5.97 -1.96
C ASP A 76 -1.47 -4.52 -2.45
N VAL A 77 -2.34 -4.27 -3.42
CA VAL A 77 -2.65 -2.94 -3.95
C VAL A 77 -4.13 -2.69 -3.77
N VAL A 78 -4.47 -1.76 -2.87
CA VAL A 78 -5.86 -1.41 -2.60
C VAL A 78 -6.22 -0.17 -3.40
N TYR A 79 -7.32 -0.17 -4.14
CA TYR A 79 -7.70 0.98 -4.95
C TYR A 79 -9.17 1.37 -4.77
N ASN A 80 -9.45 2.65 -5.00
CA ASN A 80 -10.79 3.19 -5.16
C ASN A 80 -10.77 4.40 -6.12
N THR A 81 -11.87 5.12 -6.25
CA THR A 81 -11.96 6.27 -7.17
C THR A 81 -11.12 7.49 -6.76
N LYS A 82 -10.53 7.50 -5.57
CA LYS A 82 -9.86 8.68 -4.96
C LYS A 82 -8.44 8.40 -4.44
N SER A 83 -8.00 7.15 -4.43
CA SER A 83 -6.74 6.74 -3.83
C SER A 83 -6.33 5.33 -4.23
N ILE A 84 -5.02 5.12 -4.23
CA ILE A 84 -4.37 3.82 -4.24
C ILE A 84 -3.52 3.70 -2.99
N ASP A 85 -3.59 2.54 -2.36
CA ASP A 85 -2.76 2.13 -1.26
C ASP A 85 -1.82 1.01 -1.68
N ILE A 86 -0.55 1.18 -1.33
CA ILE A 86 0.48 0.14 -1.43
C ILE A 86 0.63 -0.50 -0.05
N ILE A 87 0.38 -1.81 0.03
CA ILE A 87 0.50 -2.59 1.25
C ILE A 87 1.83 -3.33 1.27
N MET A 88 2.58 -3.15 2.35
CA MET A 88 3.90 -3.73 2.54
C MET A 88 3.98 -4.42 3.90
N PRO A 89 4.94 -5.32 4.13
CA PRO A 89 5.28 -5.76 5.47
C PRO A 89 5.62 -4.56 6.37
N LEU A 90 5.38 -4.70 7.68
CA LEU A 90 5.86 -3.73 8.67
C LEU A 90 7.22 -4.18 9.21
#